data_AF-A0A850ZDA3-F1
#
_entry.id   AF-A0A850ZDA3-F1
#
_cell.length_a   1.000
_cell.length_b   1.000
_cell.length_c   1.000
_cell.angle_alpha   90.00
_cell.angle_beta   90.00
_cell.angle_gamma   90.00
#
_symmetry.space_group_name_H-M   'P 1'
#
loop_
_entity.id
_entity.type
_entity.pdbx_description
1 polymer ?
#
loop_
_entity_poly.entity_id
_entity_poly.type
_entity_poly.pdbx_seq_one_letter_code
_entity_poly.pdbx_strand_id
1 'polypeptide(L)'
;AGYTQQLAFRKPDSSYAAFIGRPSSTWLTAYVVKVFTMAKKLTDIEHGEICGPVKWLILNKQKPDGVFQEDAPVIHKEMVGGYEGAEPEVSLTAFVLIALQEARATCKDHVNSLDNSINKAADFLARRYEQLARPYTVALTSYALALAGKLKSERLLMRFSK
;
A
#
# COMPACT_ATOMS: atom_id res chain seq x y z
N ALA A 1 -5.55 19.36 -15.22
CA ALA A 1 -4.82 18.07 -15.38
C ALA A 1 -5.24 17.10 -14.28
N GLY A 2 -5.06 15.78 -14.48
CA GLY A 2 -5.58 14.74 -13.58
C GLY A 2 -5.14 14.86 -12.11
N TYR A 3 -3.92 15.31 -11.85
CA TYR A 3 -3.42 15.57 -10.49
C TYR A 3 -4.29 16.58 -9.72
N THR A 4 -4.59 17.75 -10.30
CA THR A 4 -5.46 18.76 -9.68
C THR A 4 -6.86 18.24 -9.43
N GLN A 5 -7.40 17.41 -10.34
CA GLN A 5 -8.70 16.77 -10.14
C GLN A 5 -8.67 15.73 -9.01
N GLN A 6 -7.58 14.97 -8.88
CA GLN A 6 -7.41 14.00 -7.82
C GLN A 6 -7.39 14.66 -6.43
N LEU A 7 -6.80 15.85 -6.30
CA LEU A 7 -6.78 16.60 -5.03
C LEU A 7 -8.19 16.99 -4.54
N ALA A 8 -9.18 17.10 -5.42
CA ALA A 8 -10.56 17.37 -5.02
C ALA A 8 -11.20 16.23 -4.19
N PHE A 9 -10.60 15.04 -4.22
CA PHE A 9 -11.03 13.86 -3.44
C PHE A 9 -10.17 13.61 -2.19
N ARG A 10 -9.18 14.47 -1.94
CA ARG A 10 -8.35 14.43 -0.73
C ARG A 10 -9.15 15.01 0.43
N LYS A 11 -9.18 14.30 1.55
CA LYS A 11 -9.84 14.74 2.78
C LYS A 11 -8.92 15.59 3.67
N PRO A 12 -9.47 16.29 4.69
CA PRO A 12 -8.66 17.07 5.63
C PRO A 12 -7.58 16.27 6.38
N ASP A 13 -7.84 14.98 6.65
CA ASP A 13 -6.88 14.05 7.25
C ASP A 13 -5.87 13.45 6.24
N SER A 14 -5.87 13.96 5.00
CA SER A 14 -5.07 13.51 3.86
C SER A 14 -5.42 12.13 3.29
N SER A 15 -6.53 11.52 3.71
CA SER A 15 -7.00 10.27 3.12
C SER A 15 -7.80 10.47 1.84
N TYR A 16 -7.99 9.41 1.06
CA TYR A 16 -8.76 9.45 -0.19
C TYR A 16 -10.00 8.55 -0.13
N ALA A 17 -11.04 8.99 -0.81
CA ALA A 17 -12.29 8.26 -1.01
C ALA A 17 -12.82 8.52 -2.42
N ALA A 18 -13.79 7.72 -2.88
CA ALA A 18 -14.47 7.98 -4.15
C ALA A 18 -15.22 9.34 -4.14
N PHE A 19 -15.72 9.75 -2.97
CA PHE A 19 -16.37 11.04 -2.73
C PHE A 19 -16.02 11.52 -1.31
N ILE A 20 -15.93 12.84 -1.08
CA ILE A 20 -15.58 13.40 0.23
C ILE A 20 -16.50 12.92 1.37
N GLY A 21 -17.79 12.73 1.08
CA GLY A 21 -18.77 12.23 2.06
C GLY A 21 -18.70 10.72 2.35
N ARG A 22 -17.96 9.93 1.57
CA ARG A 22 -17.80 8.48 1.79
C ARG A 22 -16.63 8.23 2.74
N PRO A 23 -16.67 7.23 3.63
CA PRO A 23 -15.50 6.83 4.41
C PRO A 23 -14.28 6.52 3.53
N SER A 24 -13.08 6.77 4.06
CA SER A 24 -11.83 6.71 3.29
C SER A 24 -11.36 5.29 3.06
N SER A 25 -10.91 5.00 1.85
CA SER A 25 -10.39 3.68 1.45
C SER A 25 -8.89 3.60 1.70
N THR A 26 -8.47 2.55 2.39
CA THR A 26 -7.06 2.22 2.58
C THR A 26 -6.39 1.92 1.25
N TRP A 27 -7.01 1.07 0.44
CA TRP A 27 -6.49 0.69 -0.88
C TRP A 27 -6.34 1.90 -1.80
N LEU A 28 -7.37 2.75 -1.89
CA LEU A 28 -7.33 3.93 -2.75
C LEU A 28 -6.26 4.92 -2.28
N THR A 29 -6.16 5.16 -0.97
CA THR A 29 -5.16 6.06 -0.40
C THR A 29 -3.74 5.57 -0.72
N ALA A 30 -3.47 4.27 -0.58
CA ALA A 30 -2.19 3.69 -0.96
C ALA A 30 -1.93 3.73 -2.48
N TYR A 31 -2.96 3.52 -3.30
CA TYR A 31 -2.86 3.64 -4.75
C TYR A 31 -2.47 5.07 -5.17
N VAL A 32 -3.08 6.09 -4.55
CA VAL A 32 -2.72 7.50 -4.80
C VAL A 32 -1.29 7.78 -4.37
N VAL A 33 -0.85 7.32 -3.19
CA VAL A 33 0.56 7.44 -2.75
C VAL A 33 1.51 6.87 -3.81
N LYS A 34 1.22 5.66 -4.30
CA LYS A 34 2.02 5.01 -5.33
C LYS A 34 2.09 5.85 -6.60
N VAL A 35 0.94 6.26 -7.15
CA VAL A 35 0.87 7.04 -8.38
C VAL A 35 1.55 8.39 -8.24
N PHE A 36 1.31 9.12 -7.14
CA PHE A 36 1.92 10.44 -6.90
C PHE A 36 3.43 10.32 -6.69
N THR A 37 3.91 9.27 -6.03
CA THR A 37 5.35 9.03 -5.89
C THR A 37 6.01 8.78 -7.25
N MET A 38 5.38 7.99 -8.13
CA MET A 38 5.88 7.80 -9.50
C MET A 38 5.82 9.09 -10.31
N ALA A 39 4.71 9.85 -10.21
CA ALA A 39 4.49 11.08 -10.95
C ALA A 39 5.38 12.25 -10.50
N LYS A 40 5.88 12.24 -9.25
CA LYS A 40 6.83 13.23 -8.74
C LYS A 40 8.12 13.32 -9.58
N LYS A 41 8.46 12.26 -10.32
CA LYS A 41 9.59 12.25 -11.28
C LYS A 41 9.30 13.03 -12.56
N LEU A 42 8.03 13.32 -12.86
CA LEU A 42 7.55 13.90 -14.12
C LEU A 42 6.95 15.29 -13.93
N THR A 43 6.38 15.57 -12.76
CA THR A 43 5.76 16.85 -12.41
C THR A 43 6.02 17.15 -10.94
N ASP A 44 6.00 18.44 -10.57
CA ASP A 44 6.12 18.81 -9.17
C ASP A 44 4.87 18.39 -8.40
N ILE A 45 5.08 17.68 -7.30
CA ILE A 45 4.05 17.18 -6.38
C ILE A 45 4.57 17.48 -4.98
N GLU A 46 3.75 18.17 -4.19
CA GLU A 46 4.15 18.61 -2.86
C GLU A 46 4.40 17.41 -1.94
N HIS A 47 5.44 17.50 -1.09
CA HIS A 47 5.74 16.44 -0.13
C HIS A 47 4.53 16.12 0.76
N GLY A 48 3.75 17.14 1.15
CA GLY A 48 2.55 16.98 1.97
C GLY A 48 1.45 16.15 1.31
N GLU A 49 1.42 16.04 -0.01
CA GLU A 49 0.44 15.27 -0.78
C GLU A 49 0.77 13.79 -0.87
N ILE A 50 2.02 13.41 -0.58
CA ILE A 50 2.47 12.02 -0.50
C ILE A 50 2.59 11.61 0.97
N CYS A 51 3.24 12.43 1.78
CA CYS A 51 3.56 12.09 3.17
C CYS A 51 2.38 12.22 4.13
N GLY A 52 1.40 13.09 3.83
CA GLY A 52 0.13 13.15 4.55
C GLY A 52 -0.64 11.82 4.47
N PRO A 53 -0.95 11.33 3.26
CA PRO A 53 -1.58 10.02 3.08
C PRO A 53 -0.77 8.86 3.67
N VAL A 54 0.57 8.86 3.52
CA VAL A 54 1.46 7.87 4.16
C VAL A 54 1.27 7.86 5.68
N LYS A 55 1.33 9.03 6.33
CA LYS A 55 1.10 9.15 7.77
C LYS A 55 -0.29 8.66 8.17
N TRP A 56 -1.31 8.98 7.39
CA TRP A 56 -2.67 8.52 7.66
C TRP A 56 -2.81 7.00 7.59
N LEU A 57 -2.23 6.34 6.59
CA LEU A 57 -2.21 4.88 6.45
C LEU A 57 -1.59 4.23 7.69
N ILE A 58 -0.42 4.72 8.10
CA ILE A 58 0.32 4.17 9.24
C ILE A 58 -0.45 4.33 10.55
N LEU A 59 -0.98 5.53 10.82
CA LEU A 59 -1.59 5.84 12.11
C LEU A 59 -3.00 5.28 12.26
N ASN A 60 -3.76 5.16 11.17
CA ASN A 60 -5.18 4.82 11.24
C ASN A 60 -5.51 3.44 10.69
N LYS A 61 -4.69 2.90 9.79
CA LYS A 61 -5.02 1.67 9.03
C LYS A 61 -4.07 0.51 9.28
N GLN A 62 -2.95 0.72 9.96
CA GLN A 62 -2.06 -0.36 10.37
C GLN A 62 -2.39 -0.86 11.78
N LYS A 63 -2.63 -2.16 11.91
CA LYS A 63 -2.76 -2.85 13.20
C LYS A 63 -1.39 -3.03 13.87
N PRO A 64 -1.33 -3.24 15.20
CA PRO A 64 -0.07 -3.42 15.92
C PRO A 64 0.80 -4.58 15.40
N ASP A 65 0.18 -5.61 14.84
CA ASP A 65 0.82 -6.81 14.26
C ASP A 65 1.36 -6.61 12.83
N GLY A 66 1.15 -5.43 12.24
CA GLY A 66 1.66 -5.03 10.93
C GLY A 66 0.64 -5.10 9.79
N VAL A 67 -0.53 -5.68 10.02
CA VAL A 67 -1.59 -5.84 9.02
C VAL A 67 -2.22 -4.49 8.68
N PHE A 68 -2.44 -4.21 7.40
CA PHE A 68 -3.31 -3.11 6.98
C PHE A 68 -4.74 -3.59 6.78
N GLN A 69 -5.72 -2.79 7.21
CA GLN A 69 -7.15 -3.09 7.06
C GLN A 69 -7.84 -2.13 6.10
N GLU A 70 -8.85 -2.62 5.39
CA GLU A 70 -9.74 -1.80 4.54
C GLU A 70 -11.10 -1.70 5.21
N ASP A 71 -11.54 -0.47 5.49
CA ASP A 71 -12.81 -0.19 6.15
C ASP A 71 -13.87 0.31 5.16
N ALA A 72 -13.45 0.78 3.98
CA ALA A 72 -14.35 1.35 2.99
C ALA A 72 -13.85 1.07 1.56
N PRO A 73 -14.06 -0.16 1.05
CA PRO A 73 -13.62 -0.53 -0.30
C PRO A 73 -14.10 0.44 -1.37
N VAL A 74 -13.34 0.53 -2.46
CA VAL A 74 -13.73 1.30 -3.65
C VAL A 74 -15.05 0.80 -4.24
N ILE A 75 -15.76 1.69 -4.95
CA ILE A 75 -17.06 1.37 -5.58
C ILE A 75 -16.84 0.38 -6.73
N HIS A 76 -15.86 0.69 -7.58
CA HIS A 76 -15.45 -0.10 -8.74
C HIS A 76 -14.42 -1.15 -8.32
N LYS A 77 -14.89 -2.31 -7.85
CA LYS A 77 -14.03 -3.39 -7.35
C LYS A 77 -13.22 -4.05 -8.46
N GLU A 78 -13.65 -3.94 -9.69
CA GLU A 78 -12.86 -4.33 -10.87
C GLU A 78 -11.48 -3.65 -10.90
N MET A 79 -11.34 -2.46 -10.31
CA MET A 79 -10.07 -1.72 -10.24
C MET A 79 -9.03 -2.36 -9.30
N VAL A 80 -9.47 -3.16 -8.31
CA VAL A 80 -8.56 -3.76 -7.32
C VAL A 80 -7.93 -5.06 -7.83
N GLY A 81 -8.39 -5.60 -8.96
CA GLY A 81 -7.84 -6.79 -9.60
C GLY A 81 -7.91 -8.04 -8.71
N GLY A 82 -6.80 -8.78 -8.61
CA GLY A 82 -6.71 -10.06 -7.87
C GLY A 82 -6.88 -9.97 -6.34
N TYR A 83 -7.12 -8.77 -5.81
CA TYR A 83 -7.37 -8.50 -4.40
C TYR A 83 -8.53 -9.32 -3.82
N GLU A 84 -9.61 -9.50 -4.58
CA GLU A 84 -10.75 -10.29 -4.11
C GLU A 84 -10.39 -11.79 -4.07
N GLY A 85 -10.63 -12.43 -2.92
CA GLY A 85 -10.43 -13.85 -2.70
C GLY A 85 -10.02 -14.20 -1.27
N ALA A 86 -9.41 -15.37 -1.08
CA ALA A 86 -9.15 -15.97 0.24
C ALA A 86 -8.03 -15.32 1.07
N GLU A 87 -7.23 -14.42 0.49
CA GLU A 87 -6.06 -13.82 1.16
C GLU A 87 -6.08 -12.27 1.09
N PRO A 88 -7.21 -11.61 1.43
CA PRO A 88 -7.38 -10.18 1.20
C PRO A 88 -6.47 -9.34 2.11
N GLU A 89 -6.26 -9.76 3.37
CA GLU A 89 -5.40 -9.06 4.32
C GLU A 89 -3.93 -9.06 3.89
N VAL A 90 -3.45 -10.19 3.36
CA VAL A 90 -2.07 -10.33 2.84
C VAL A 90 -1.90 -9.49 1.60
N SER A 91 -2.85 -9.58 0.65
CA SER A 91 -2.82 -8.81 -0.59
C SER A 91 -2.87 -7.30 -0.32
N LEU A 92 -3.73 -6.84 0.60
CA LEU A 92 -3.79 -5.44 1.01
C LEU A 92 -2.46 -4.99 1.61
N THR A 93 -1.96 -5.76 2.58
CA THR A 93 -0.75 -5.40 3.32
C THR A 93 0.46 -5.35 2.40
N ALA A 94 0.59 -6.30 1.47
CA ALA A 94 1.63 -6.29 0.45
C ALA A 94 1.51 -5.07 -0.48
N PHE A 95 0.30 -4.76 -0.94
CA PHE A 95 0.04 -3.58 -1.78
C PHE A 95 0.41 -2.27 -1.08
N VAL A 96 -0.03 -2.08 0.17
CA VAL A 96 0.30 -0.89 0.96
C VAL A 96 1.80 -0.83 1.24
N LEU A 97 2.45 -1.94 1.59
CA LEU A 97 3.89 -1.99 1.83
C LEU A 97 4.69 -1.53 0.60
N ILE A 98 4.29 -1.95 -0.60
CA ILE A 98 4.91 -1.50 -1.85
C ILE A 98 4.80 0.04 -1.98
N ALA A 99 3.60 0.59 -1.79
CA ALA A 99 3.38 2.03 -1.87
C ALA A 99 4.21 2.81 -0.83
N LEU A 100 4.31 2.30 0.40
CA LEU A 100 5.13 2.90 1.46
C LEU A 100 6.63 2.85 1.13
N GLN A 101 7.10 1.74 0.54
CA GLN A 101 8.49 1.58 0.14
C GLN A 101 8.86 2.49 -1.03
N GLU A 102 8.00 2.63 -2.03
CA GLU A 102 8.21 3.57 -3.12
C GLU A 102 8.28 5.02 -2.58
N ALA A 103 7.38 5.38 -1.65
CA ALA A 103 7.33 6.71 -1.05
C ALA A 103 8.42 6.97 0.01
N ARG A 104 9.21 5.96 0.39
CA ARG A 104 10.16 6.03 1.52
C ARG A 104 11.17 7.15 1.36
N ALA A 105 11.77 7.28 0.19
CA ALA A 105 12.77 8.32 -0.07
C ALA A 105 12.20 9.74 0.10
N THR A 106 10.94 9.94 -0.26
CA THR A 106 10.24 11.23 -0.18
C THR A 106 9.79 11.54 1.24
N CYS A 107 9.43 10.53 2.04
CA CYS A 107 8.72 10.72 3.31
C CYS A 107 9.50 10.33 4.57
N LYS A 108 10.71 9.75 4.46
CA LYS A 108 11.50 9.32 5.63
C LYS A 108 11.73 10.46 6.64
N ASP A 109 11.96 11.68 6.15
CA ASP A 109 12.29 12.84 6.99
C ASP A 109 11.03 13.56 7.50
N HIS A 110 9.84 13.19 6.99
CA HIS A 110 8.55 13.77 7.36
C HIS A 110 7.69 12.84 8.24
N VAL A 111 7.96 11.53 8.21
CA VAL A 111 7.18 10.50 8.91
C VAL A 111 8.11 9.56 9.68
N ASN A 112 8.43 9.93 10.92
CA ASN A 112 9.37 9.19 11.78
C ASN A 112 8.98 7.72 12.02
N SER A 113 7.68 7.38 11.94
CA SER A 113 7.18 6.02 12.13
C SER A 113 7.23 5.14 10.87
N LEU A 114 7.67 5.67 9.73
CA LEU A 114 7.62 4.99 8.43
C LEU A 114 8.44 3.70 8.41
N ASP A 115 9.70 3.75 8.81
CA ASP A 115 10.59 2.58 8.77
C ASP A 115 10.10 1.47 9.72
N ASN A 116 9.59 1.83 10.89
CA ASN A 116 8.99 0.88 11.82
C ASN A 116 7.71 0.24 11.24
N SER A 117 6.86 1.04 10.59
CA SER A 117 5.65 0.56 9.93
C SER A 117 5.95 -0.42 8.81
N ILE A 118 6.92 -0.08 7.95
CA ILE A 118 7.43 -0.93 6.87
C ILE A 118 7.93 -2.26 7.44
N ASN A 119 8.73 -2.20 8.52
CA ASN A 119 9.27 -3.39 9.16
C ASN A 119 8.18 -4.32 9.69
N LYS A 120 7.17 -3.80 10.39
CA LYS A 120 6.04 -4.58 10.91
C LYS A 120 5.23 -5.24 9.80
N ALA A 121 4.90 -4.50 8.74
CA ALA A 121 4.16 -5.03 7.60
C ALA A 121 4.97 -6.14 6.90
N ALA A 122 6.27 -5.92 6.68
CA ALA A 122 7.14 -6.92 6.09
C ALA A 122 7.29 -8.17 6.98
N ASP A 123 7.34 -8.03 8.31
CA ASP A 123 7.39 -9.17 9.24
C ASP A 123 6.07 -9.95 9.30
N PHE A 124 4.92 -9.28 9.18
CA PHE A 124 3.64 -9.96 8.99
C PHE A 124 3.63 -10.79 7.70
N LEU A 125 4.01 -10.19 6.57
CA LEU A 125 4.03 -10.87 5.27
C LEU A 125 5.02 -12.03 5.25
N ALA A 126 6.21 -11.87 5.81
CA ALA A 126 7.23 -12.92 5.87
C ALA A 126 6.75 -14.14 6.68
N ARG A 127 5.98 -13.93 7.76
CA ARG A 127 5.37 -15.02 8.55
C ARG A 127 4.29 -15.79 7.79
N ARG A 128 3.58 -15.12 6.87
CA ARG A 128 2.49 -15.72 6.08
C ARG A 128 2.96 -16.31 4.75
N TYR A 129 4.13 -15.91 4.26
CA TYR A 129 4.60 -16.17 2.90
C TYR A 129 4.51 -17.65 2.49
N GLU A 130 5.08 -18.57 3.28
CA GLU A 130 5.11 -20.02 2.95
C GLU A 130 3.72 -20.69 2.95
N GLN A 131 2.71 -20.04 3.54
CA GLN A 131 1.33 -20.56 3.62
C GLN A 131 0.45 -20.06 2.47
N LEU A 132 0.97 -19.17 1.62
CA LEU A 132 0.20 -18.58 0.54
C LEU A 132 -0.06 -19.59 -0.58
N ALA A 133 -1.31 -19.62 -1.04
CA ALA A 133 -1.77 -20.58 -2.02
C ALA A 133 -2.07 -19.95 -3.39
N ARG A 134 -2.35 -18.64 -3.45
CA ARG A 134 -2.73 -17.99 -4.70
C ARG A 134 -1.51 -17.40 -5.42
N PRO A 135 -1.34 -17.68 -6.73
CA PRO A 135 -0.24 -17.12 -7.53
C PRO A 135 -0.14 -15.59 -7.43
N TYR A 136 -1.28 -14.90 -7.49
CA TYR A 136 -1.35 -13.44 -7.39
C TYR A 136 -0.81 -12.92 -6.05
N THR A 137 -1.29 -13.48 -4.93
CA THR A 137 -0.85 -13.07 -3.60
C THR A 137 0.63 -13.38 -3.38
N VAL A 138 1.09 -14.54 -3.87
CA VAL A 138 2.50 -14.95 -3.81
C VAL A 138 3.38 -13.97 -4.58
N ALA A 139 3.02 -13.63 -5.82
CA ALA A 139 3.78 -12.69 -6.64
C ALA A 139 3.85 -11.30 -6.00
N LEU A 140 2.71 -10.77 -5.56
CA LEU A 140 2.62 -9.47 -4.92
C LEU A 140 3.42 -9.42 -3.61
N THR A 141 3.30 -10.44 -2.78
CA THR A 141 4.02 -10.54 -1.50
C THR A 141 5.51 -10.72 -1.70
N SER A 142 5.91 -11.51 -2.70
CA SER A 142 7.33 -11.70 -3.05
C SER A 142 7.97 -10.37 -3.43
N TYR A 143 7.31 -9.59 -4.29
CA TYR A 143 7.79 -8.26 -4.68
C TYR A 143 7.86 -7.31 -3.49
N ALA A 144 6.83 -7.26 -2.64
CA ALA A 144 6.80 -6.41 -1.45
C ALA A 144 7.95 -6.76 -0.47
N LEU A 145 8.19 -8.05 -0.23
CA LEU A 145 9.27 -8.54 0.62
C LEU A 145 10.65 -8.29 0.01
N ALA A 146 10.79 -8.41 -1.32
CA ALA A 146 12.04 -8.12 -2.03
C ALA A 146 12.40 -6.64 -1.90
N LEU A 147 11.44 -5.72 -2.11
CA LEU A 147 11.63 -4.28 -1.86
C LEU A 147 12.04 -3.97 -0.42
N ALA A 148 11.54 -4.76 0.55
CA ALA A 148 11.90 -4.64 1.95
C ALA A 148 13.20 -5.37 2.35
N GLY A 149 13.86 -6.07 1.43
CA GLY A 149 15.04 -6.88 1.74
C GLY A 149 14.75 -8.04 2.71
N LYS A 150 13.48 -8.48 2.81
CA LYS A 150 13.03 -9.56 3.71
C LYS A 150 12.58 -10.83 2.98
N LEU A 151 12.73 -10.90 1.66
CA LEU A 151 12.45 -12.12 0.91
C LEU A 151 13.57 -13.14 1.15
N LYS A 152 13.26 -14.23 1.85
CA LYS A 152 14.25 -15.26 2.20
C LYS A 152 14.48 -16.29 1.10
N SER A 153 13.47 -16.56 0.28
CA SER A 153 13.49 -17.61 -0.74
C SER A 153 12.47 -17.29 -1.83
N GLU A 154 12.87 -17.48 -3.08
CA GLU A 154 11.99 -17.34 -4.25
C GLU A 154 11.29 -18.66 -4.61
N ARG A 155 11.55 -19.74 -3.85
CA ARG A 155 11.05 -21.09 -4.16
C ARG A 155 9.52 -21.13 -4.33
N LEU A 156 8.78 -20.43 -3.48
CA LEU A 156 7.32 -20.40 -3.56
C LEU A 156 6.86 -19.64 -4.81
N LEU A 157 7.46 -18.50 -5.11
CA LEU A 157 7.18 -17.75 -6.35
C LEU A 157 7.43 -18.62 -7.59
N MET A 158 8.58 -19.29 -7.64
CA MET A 158 8.97 -20.15 -8.76
C MET A 158 8.03 -21.35 -8.95
N ARG A 159 7.36 -21.82 -7.89
CA ARG A 159 6.36 -22.89 -7.98
C ARG A 159 5.18 -22.52 -8.89
N PHE A 160 4.84 -21.24 -8.97
CA PHE A 160 3.72 -20.72 -9.76
C PHE A 160 4.13 -20.14 -11.11
N SER A 161 5.42 -20.24 -11.50
CA SER A 161 5.96 -19.72 -12.76
C SER A 161 5.76 -20.68 -13.96
N LYS A 162 4.89 -21.69 -13.84
CA LYS A 162 4.64 -22.71 -14.88
C LYS A 162 3.27 -22.54 -15.51
#